data_AF-A0A4V6ARH8-F1
#
_entry.id   AF-A0A4V6ARH8-F1
#
_cell.length_a   1.000
_cell.length_b   1.000
_cell.length_c   1.000
_cell.angle_alpha   90.00
_cell.angle_beta   90.00
_cell.angle_gamma   90.00
#
_symmetry.space_group_name_H-M   'P 1'
#
loop_
_entity.id
_entity.type
_entity.pdbx_description
1 polymer ?
#
loop_
_entity_poly.entity_id
_entity_poly.type
_entity_poly.pdbx_seq_one_letter_code
_entity_poly.pdbx_strand_id
1 'polypeptide(L)'
;MESKTDASLTSEELAAIEDEEVLNKMLDNTTDYEQRRMIRAALRDLMKKKREKREQERGSRQQDLKQQGLSKGGTTVSIGRASMNQQSPTNSMFTKTLSDTCRASPAEASAQKSPPAAAAPNAKNVKQMLLDWCRAKTEPYEGVDIQNFSSSWKDGIAFCALVHRFFPDAFEYSILNPNKPRDNFQLAFSTAERLAGCPSLLDPDDLVRMKEPDWKCVYTYIQEFYRSLVEKGLVKTKKRM
;
A
#
# COMPACT_ATOMS: atom_id res chain seq x y z
N MET A 1 -20.82 53.77 0.55
CA MET A 1 -20.13 53.14 -0.58
C MET A 1 -20.00 51.67 -0.24
N GLU A 2 -20.84 50.86 -0.91
CA GLU A 2 -20.74 49.40 -0.98
C GLU A 2 -19.31 48.98 -1.35
N SER A 3 -18.78 47.88 -0.81
CA SER A 3 -18.95 46.59 -1.49
C SER A 3 -18.68 45.42 -0.54
N LYS A 4 -19.72 44.61 -0.34
CA LYS A 4 -19.61 43.20 0.04
C LYS A 4 -18.84 42.48 -1.06
N THR A 5 -17.64 41.99 -0.78
CA THR A 5 -17.05 40.89 -1.55
C THR A 5 -17.56 39.57 -0.97
N ASP A 6 -18.87 39.34 -1.08
CA ASP A 6 -19.43 37.99 -1.10
C ASP A 6 -19.32 37.50 -2.55
N ALA A 7 -18.07 37.32 -3.00
CA ALA A 7 -17.82 36.57 -4.21
C ALA A 7 -18.08 35.11 -3.84
N SER A 8 -19.31 34.65 -4.09
CA SER A 8 -19.66 33.25 -3.99
C SER A 8 -18.73 32.47 -4.90
N LEU A 9 -17.66 31.91 -4.31
CA LEU A 9 -16.82 30.81 -4.79
C LEU A 9 -17.53 29.96 -5.87
N THR A 10 -17.46 30.26 -7.16
CA THR A 10 -18.17 29.41 -8.13
C THR A 10 -17.39 28.12 -8.33
N SER A 11 -18.11 27.01 -8.49
CA SER A 11 -17.49 25.69 -8.71
C SER A 11 -16.57 25.67 -9.93
N GLU A 12 -16.82 26.52 -10.93
CA GLU A 12 -16.02 26.64 -12.15
C GLU A 12 -14.70 27.38 -11.90
N GLU A 13 -14.71 28.47 -11.13
CA GLU A 13 -13.50 29.20 -10.76
C GLU A 13 -12.54 28.32 -9.94
N LEU A 14 -13.08 27.48 -9.05
CA LEU A 14 -12.28 26.54 -8.27
C LEU A 14 -11.68 25.42 -9.14
N ALA A 15 -12.40 24.95 -10.16
CA ALA A 15 -11.92 23.92 -11.08
C ALA A 15 -10.83 24.43 -12.05
N ALA A 16 -10.77 25.74 -12.31
CA ALA A 16 -9.77 26.37 -13.16
C ALA A 16 -8.41 26.55 -12.47
N ILE A 17 -8.34 26.41 -11.14
CA ILE A 17 -7.09 26.56 -10.39
C ILE A 17 -6.24 25.31 -10.55
N GLU A 18 -5.10 25.45 -11.23
CA GLU A 18 -4.14 24.35 -11.44
C GLU A 18 -3.09 24.22 -10.33
N ASP A 19 -3.08 25.16 -9.39
CA ASP A 19 -2.10 25.25 -8.30
C ASP A 19 -2.65 24.74 -6.97
N GLU A 20 -1.99 23.69 -6.45
CA GLU A 20 -2.30 23.03 -5.18
C GLU A 20 -2.10 23.98 -3.98
N GLU A 21 -1.10 24.86 -4.04
CA GLU A 21 -0.77 25.78 -2.95
C GLU A 21 -1.83 26.89 -2.82
N VAL A 22 -2.40 27.31 -3.95
CA VAL A 22 -3.48 28.29 -3.98
C VAL A 22 -4.76 27.70 -3.36
N LEU A 23 -5.12 26.47 -3.71
CA LEU A 23 -6.30 25.81 -3.14
C LEU A 23 -6.15 25.52 -1.64
N ASN A 24 -4.97 25.08 -1.19
CA ASN A 24 -4.70 24.89 0.25
C ASN A 24 -4.76 26.23 1.01
N LYS A 25 -4.20 27.30 0.45
CA LYS A 25 -4.29 28.64 1.04
C LYS A 25 -5.73 29.15 1.11
N MET A 26 -6.57 28.84 0.12
CA MET A 26 -8.01 29.12 0.20
C MET A 26 -8.68 28.29 1.30
N LEU A 27 -8.32 27.02 1.44
CA LEU A 27 -8.85 26.14 2.50
C LEU A 27 -8.58 26.69 3.91
N ASP A 28 -7.42 27.31 4.12
CA ASP A 28 -7.03 27.89 5.41
C ASP A 28 -7.72 29.23 5.70
N ASN A 29 -8.08 29.99 4.67
CA ASN A 29 -8.74 31.30 4.80
C ASN A 29 -10.27 31.21 4.76
N THR A 30 -10.85 30.12 4.25
CA THR A 30 -12.29 29.93 4.13
C THR A 30 -12.89 29.28 5.38
N THR A 31 -13.82 29.99 6.02
CA THR A 31 -14.59 29.48 7.17
C THR A 31 -15.94 28.87 6.78
N ASP A 32 -16.44 29.15 5.57
CA ASP A 32 -17.71 28.60 5.09
C ASP A 32 -17.58 27.10 4.77
N TYR A 33 -18.53 26.31 5.27
CA TYR A 33 -18.48 24.86 5.14
C TYR A 33 -18.65 24.39 3.69
N GLU A 34 -19.55 25.02 2.94
CA GLU A 34 -19.84 24.62 1.56
C GLU A 34 -18.69 25.03 0.63
N GLN A 35 -18.14 26.23 0.79
CA GLN A 35 -16.93 26.65 0.09
C GLN A 35 -15.74 25.76 0.43
N ARG A 36 -15.54 25.41 1.71
CA ARG A 36 -14.46 24.49 2.12
C ARG A 36 -14.65 23.09 1.52
N ARG A 37 -15.89 22.63 1.36
CA ARG A 37 -16.21 21.38 0.66
C ARG A 37 -15.89 21.48 -0.83
N MET A 38 -16.21 22.59 -1.49
CA MET A 38 -15.91 22.82 -2.91
C MET A 38 -14.40 22.95 -3.16
N ILE A 39 -13.67 23.68 -2.32
CA ILE A 39 -12.21 23.79 -2.41
C ILE A 39 -11.55 22.42 -2.26
N ARG A 40 -11.98 21.60 -1.29
CA ARG A 40 -11.55 20.21 -1.18
C ARG A 40 -11.85 19.42 -2.45
N ALA A 41 -13.07 19.52 -2.97
CA ALA A 41 -13.46 18.83 -4.22
C ALA A 41 -12.55 19.19 -5.40
N ALA A 42 -12.28 20.49 -5.60
CA ALA A 42 -11.35 20.95 -6.63
C ALA A 42 -9.93 20.43 -6.41
N LEU A 43 -9.46 20.39 -5.15
CA LEU A 43 -8.16 19.82 -4.78
C LEU A 43 -8.09 18.32 -5.13
N ARG A 44 -9.17 17.56 -4.90
CA ARG A 44 -9.28 16.14 -5.32
C ARG A 44 -9.17 15.99 -6.82
N ASP A 45 -9.94 16.79 -7.57
CA ASP A 45 -9.98 16.70 -9.03
C ASP A 45 -8.65 17.10 -9.65
N LEU A 46 -8.00 18.14 -9.12
CA LEU A 46 -6.67 18.57 -9.55
C LEU A 46 -5.62 17.47 -9.31
N MET A 47 -5.62 16.86 -8.12
CA MET A 47 -4.68 15.80 -7.78
C MET A 47 -4.95 14.52 -8.57
N LYS A 48 -6.23 14.19 -8.81
CA LYS A 48 -6.64 13.08 -9.69
C LYS A 48 -6.15 13.31 -11.12
N LYS A 49 -6.38 14.49 -11.68
CA LYS A 49 -5.90 14.88 -13.03
C LYS A 49 -4.37 14.82 -13.14
N LYS A 50 -3.66 15.28 -12.10
CA LYS A 50 -2.18 15.22 -12.04
C LYS A 50 -1.67 13.78 -11.96
N ARG A 51 -2.40 12.89 -11.28
CA ARG A 51 -2.10 11.44 -11.22
C ARG A 51 -2.37 10.75 -12.56
N GLU A 52 -3.54 10.96 -13.15
CA GLU A 52 -3.94 10.41 -14.45
C GLU A 52 -2.98 10.86 -15.55
N LYS A 53 -2.59 12.15 -15.57
CA LYS A 53 -1.59 12.66 -16.51
C LYS A 53 -0.26 11.91 -16.42
N ARG A 54 0.24 11.63 -15.21
CA ARG A 54 1.47 10.85 -15.01
C ARG A 54 1.31 9.39 -15.44
N GLU A 55 0.16 8.76 -15.18
CA GLU A 55 -0.11 7.39 -15.61
C GLU A 55 -0.23 7.30 -17.15
N GLN A 56 -0.85 8.30 -17.77
CA GLN A 56 -0.98 8.42 -19.22
C GLN A 56 0.36 8.64 -19.91
N GLU A 57 1.24 9.49 -19.36
CA GLU A 57 2.62 9.67 -19.86
C GLU A 57 3.43 8.36 -19.79
N ARG A 58 3.29 7.59 -18.70
CA ARG A 58 3.95 6.28 -18.55
C ARG A 58 3.41 5.26 -19.56
N GLY A 59 2.09 5.24 -19.76
CA GLY A 59 1.42 4.37 -20.73
C GLY A 59 1.82 4.70 -22.17
N SER A 60 1.85 5.99 -22.55
CA SER A 60 2.25 6.44 -23.88
C SER A 60 3.71 6.09 -24.16
N ARG A 61 4.61 6.30 -23.19
CA ARG A 61 6.04 5.94 -23.33
C ARG A 61 6.24 4.44 -23.51
N GLN A 62 5.47 3.62 -22.80
CA GLN A 62 5.46 2.16 -22.94
C GLN A 62 4.94 1.72 -24.33
N GLN A 63 3.94 2.40 -24.88
CA GLN A 63 3.38 2.13 -26.21
C GLN A 63 4.35 2.52 -27.34
N ASP A 64 5.00 3.70 -27.25
CA ASP A 64 6.00 4.13 -28.23
C ASP A 64 7.17 3.15 -28.34
N LEU A 65 7.65 2.63 -27.20
CA LEU A 65 8.68 1.58 -27.13
C LEU A 65 8.25 0.28 -27.84
N LYS A 66 6.95 -0.05 -27.81
CA LYS A 66 6.39 -1.24 -28.44
C LYS A 66 6.16 -1.05 -29.95
N GLN A 67 5.86 0.19 -30.37
CA GLN A 67 5.65 0.56 -31.77
C GLN A 67 6.98 0.71 -32.54
N GLN A 68 8.05 1.18 -31.89
CA GLN A 68 9.40 1.19 -32.47
C GLN A 68 10.05 -0.20 -32.59
N GLY A 69 9.54 -1.21 -31.86
CA GLY A 69 9.99 -2.61 -31.98
C GLY A 69 9.45 -3.37 -33.20
N LEU A 70 8.48 -2.81 -33.94
CA LEU A 70 7.79 -3.48 -35.05
C LEU A 70 8.13 -2.90 -36.45
N SER A 71 9.00 -1.87 -36.55
CA SER A 71 9.27 -1.16 -37.81
C SER A 71 10.70 -1.28 -38.36
N LYS A 72 11.56 -2.15 -37.82
CA LYS A 72 12.84 -2.51 -38.48
C LYS A 72 12.84 -3.94 -38.99
N GLY A 73 12.03 -4.17 -40.03
CA GLY A 73 12.23 -5.24 -40.99
C GLY A 73 13.10 -4.75 -42.16
N GLY A 74 14.30 -5.35 -42.31
CA GLY A 74 15.06 -5.43 -43.56
C GLY A 74 15.97 -4.25 -43.94
N THR A 75 17.28 -4.46 -43.86
CA THR A 75 18.16 -4.62 -45.05
C THR A 75 19.59 -4.90 -44.59
N THR A 76 20.22 -5.79 -45.34
CA THR A 76 21.55 -6.37 -45.25
C THR A 76 22.67 -5.33 -45.36
N VAL A 77 23.85 -5.59 -44.75
CA VAL A 77 25.17 -5.64 -45.43
C VAL A 77 26.15 -6.33 -44.47
N SER A 78 26.81 -7.34 -45.00
CA SER A 78 27.83 -8.19 -44.36
C SER A 78 29.19 -7.88 -44.97
N ILE A 79 30.21 -7.51 -44.17
CA ILE A 79 31.66 -7.62 -44.47
C ILE A 79 32.38 -7.56 -43.08
N GLY A 80 33.29 -8.42 -42.62
CA GLY A 80 33.90 -9.66 -43.10
C GLY A 80 34.98 -10.13 -42.09
N ARG A 81 34.88 -11.42 -41.68
CA ARG A 81 35.91 -12.43 -41.29
C ARG A 81 37.14 -12.07 -40.42
N ALA A 82 37.35 -12.88 -39.37
CA ALA A 82 38.43 -13.87 -39.32
C ALA A 82 38.05 -15.10 -38.49
N SER A 83 38.40 -16.27 -39.01
CA SER A 83 38.09 -17.61 -38.52
C SER A 83 39.38 -18.23 -37.97
N MET A 84 39.31 -18.93 -36.83
CA MET A 84 40.21 -20.06 -36.58
C MET A 84 39.47 -21.13 -35.75
N ASN A 85 39.53 -22.33 -36.30
CA ASN A 85 38.88 -23.58 -35.95
C ASN A 85 39.67 -24.34 -34.86
N GLN A 86 39.01 -25.12 -34.00
CA GLN A 86 39.27 -26.57 -33.84
C GLN A 86 38.36 -27.25 -32.81
N GLN A 87 38.14 -28.53 -33.07
CA GLN A 87 37.08 -29.41 -32.58
C GLN A 87 37.39 -30.08 -31.23
N SER A 88 36.29 -30.59 -30.65
CA SER A 88 36.10 -31.48 -29.49
C SER A 88 37.03 -32.70 -29.38
N PRO A 89 37.03 -33.36 -28.21
CA PRO A 89 36.44 -34.70 -28.23
C PRO A 89 35.52 -35.03 -27.04
N THR A 90 34.80 -36.13 -27.25
CA THR A 90 33.80 -36.81 -26.44
C THR A 90 34.42 -37.76 -25.40
N ASN A 91 33.54 -38.30 -24.54
CA ASN A 91 33.64 -39.54 -23.75
C ASN A 91 34.47 -39.57 -22.45
N SER A 92 33.79 -39.77 -21.31
CA SER A 92 33.89 -40.97 -20.46
C SER A 92 32.83 -40.85 -19.35
N MET A 93 31.74 -41.62 -19.32
CA MET A 93 31.60 -43.03 -18.93
C MET A 93 32.20 -43.41 -17.56
N PHE A 94 31.30 -44.02 -16.76
CA PHE A 94 31.52 -45.11 -15.79
C PHE A 94 32.24 -44.72 -14.48
N THR A 95 31.75 -45.05 -13.28
CA THR A 95 31.29 -46.36 -12.78
C THR A 95 30.56 -46.13 -11.43
N LYS A 96 29.37 -46.69 -11.21
CA LYS A 96 29.10 -47.91 -10.39
C LYS A 96 29.42 -47.74 -8.88
N THR A 97 28.63 -48.18 -7.90
CA THR A 97 27.30 -48.82 -7.76
C THR A 97 27.18 -49.22 -6.27
N LEU A 98 25.94 -49.26 -5.76
CA LEU A 98 25.38 -50.22 -4.77
C LEU A 98 26.01 -50.22 -3.35
N SER A 99 25.26 -50.05 -2.28
CA SER A 99 24.23 -50.96 -1.74
C SER A 99 23.69 -50.23 -0.47
N ASP A 100 22.48 -50.39 0.02
CA ASP A 100 21.85 -51.66 0.37
C ASP A 100 20.33 -51.50 0.60
N THR A 101 19.70 -52.66 0.58
CA THR A 101 18.30 -53.02 0.66
C THR A 101 17.76 -52.71 2.07
N CYS A 102 16.48 -52.37 2.27
CA CYS A 102 15.46 -53.35 2.66
C CYS A 102 14.05 -52.73 2.76
N ARG A 103 13.09 -53.66 2.65
CA ARG A 103 11.69 -53.54 2.25
C ARG A 103 10.75 -53.80 3.43
N ALA A 104 9.52 -53.29 3.29
CA ALA A 104 8.22 -53.73 3.85
C ALA A 104 7.69 -53.07 5.15
N SER A 105 6.50 -52.46 4.98
CA SER A 105 5.41 -52.16 5.94
C SER A 105 4.74 -53.46 6.49
N PRO A 106 3.73 -53.48 7.40
CA PRO A 106 2.54 -52.59 7.48
C PRO A 106 1.99 -52.21 8.89
N ALA A 107 1.09 -51.20 8.85
CA ALA A 107 -0.08 -50.88 9.69
C ALA A 107 -0.20 -51.35 11.16
N GLU A 108 -0.54 -50.40 12.06
CA GLU A 108 -1.75 -50.52 12.90
C GLU A 108 -2.22 -49.17 13.45
N ALA A 109 -3.54 -48.99 13.43
CA ALA A 109 -4.26 -47.84 13.97
C ALA A 109 -4.61 -48.09 15.43
N SER A 110 -4.45 -47.10 16.30
CA SER A 110 -5.18 -47.05 17.58
C SER A 110 -5.43 -45.62 18.01
N ALA A 111 -6.71 -45.34 18.25
CA ALA A 111 -7.23 -44.08 18.71
C ALA A 111 -6.96 -43.90 20.22
N GLN A 112 -6.36 -42.78 20.60
CA GLN A 112 -6.51 -42.24 21.96
C GLN A 112 -6.87 -40.76 21.89
N LYS A 113 -8.15 -40.54 22.18
CA LYS A 113 -8.85 -39.26 22.33
C LYS A 113 -8.45 -38.66 23.67
N SER A 114 -7.64 -37.61 23.63
CA SER A 114 -7.41 -36.69 24.76
C SER A 114 -7.92 -35.31 24.32
N PRO A 115 -8.81 -34.63 25.07
CA PRO A 115 -9.21 -33.28 24.70
C PRO A 115 -8.17 -32.28 25.22
N PRO A 116 -7.46 -31.52 24.38
CA PRO A 116 -6.76 -30.34 24.88
C PRO A 116 -7.78 -29.21 25.09
N ALA A 117 -7.71 -28.65 26.29
CA ALA A 117 -8.43 -27.48 26.76
C ALA A 117 -8.46 -26.34 25.72
N ALA A 118 -9.52 -25.52 25.78
CA ALA A 118 -9.76 -24.32 24.98
C ALA A 118 -8.46 -23.69 24.45
N ALA A 119 -8.15 -23.97 23.18
CA ALA A 119 -6.96 -23.48 22.53
C ALA A 119 -6.98 -21.95 22.57
N ALA A 120 -5.96 -21.37 23.20
CA ALA A 120 -5.61 -19.97 22.98
C ALA A 120 -5.57 -19.74 21.46
N PRO A 121 -6.09 -18.61 20.94
CA PRO A 121 -6.13 -18.39 19.50
C PRO A 121 -4.70 -18.47 18.95
N ASN A 122 -4.45 -19.44 18.07
CA ASN A 122 -3.14 -19.67 17.46
C ASN A 122 -2.62 -18.35 16.88
N ALA A 123 -1.42 -17.91 17.26
CA ALA A 123 -0.88 -16.60 16.88
C ALA A 123 -0.87 -16.37 15.36
N LYS A 124 -0.68 -17.45 14.57
CA LYS A 124 -0.79 -17.42 13.10
C LYS A 124 -2.21 -17.03 12.64
N ASN A 125 -3.24 -17.51 13.33
CA ASN A 125 -4.63 -17.20 13.04
C ASN A 125 -4.97 -15.75 13.42
N VAL A 126 -4.42 -15.23 14.53
CA VAL A 126 -4.64 -13.84 14.96
C VAL A 126 -3.99 -12.86 14.00
N LYS A 127 -2.75 -13.12 13.58
CA LYS A 127 -2.04 -12.30 12.61
C LYS A 127 -2.79 -12.24 11.27
N GLN A 128 -3.30 -13.38 10.81
CA GLN A 128 -4.09 -13.44 9.58
C GLN A 128 -5.41 -12.69 9.70
N MET A 129 -6.16 -12.88 10.81
CA MET A 129 -7.39 -12.16 11.09
C MET A 129 -7.18 -10.64 11.05
N LEU A 130 -6.09 -10.13 11.64
CA LEU A 130 -5.80 -8.71 11.63
C LEU A 130 -5.46 -8.21 10.22
N LEU A 131 -4.73 -9.00 9.42
CA LEU A 131 -4.41 -8.68 8.04
C LEU A 131 -5.69 -8.58 7.18
N ASP A 132 -6.59 -9.55 7.34
CA ASP A 132 -7.87 -9.57 6.63
C ASP A 132 -8.77 -8.42 7.08
N TRP A 133 -8.73 -8.05 8.36
CA TRP A 133 -9.42 -6.87 8.86
C TRP A 133 -8.88 -5.58 8.22
N CYS A 134 -7.55 -5.42 8.13
CA CYS A 134 -6.96 -4.27 7.45
C CYS A 134 -7.43 -4.18 6.00
N ARG A 135 -7.33 -5.29 5.24
CA ARG A 135 -7.80 -5.38 3.84
C ARG A 135 -9.26 -4.97 3.71
N ALA A 136 -10.14 -5.53 4.55
CA ALA A 136 -11.57 -5.23 4.50
C ALA A 136 -11.88 -3.76 4.82
N LYS A 137 -11.05 -3.09 5.64
CA LYS A 137 -11.23 -1.67 5.97
C LYS A 137 -10.67 -0.74 4.91
N THR A 138 -9.66 -1.18 4.16
CA THR A 138 -9.01 -0.38 3.12
C THR A 138 -9.45 -0.72 1.69
N GLU A 139 -10.32 -1.72 1.49
CA GLU A 139 -10.83 -2.12 0.17
C GLU A 139 -11.37 -0.95 -0.69
N PRO A 140 -12.07 0.06 -0.12
CA PRO A 140 -12.56 1.19 -0.93
C PRO A 140 -11.49 2.22 -1.32
N TYR A 141 -10.24 2.08 -0.85
CA TYR A 141 -9.20 3.07 -1.06
C TYR A 141 -8.31 2.70 -2.23
N GLU A 142 -8.24 3.60 -3.21
CA GLU A 142 -7.30 3.44 -4.31
C GLU A 142 -5.84 3.54 -3.84
N GLY A 143 -4.97 2.78 -4.51
CA GLY A 143 -3.53 2.80 -4.25
C GLY A 143 -3.12 2.04 -3.00
N VAL A 144 -4.02 1.30 -2.35
CA VAL A 144 -3.72 0.47 -1.18
C VAL A 144 -3.95 -1.00 -1.48
N ASP A 145 -2.88 -1.78 -1.40
CA ASP A 145 -2.93 -3.24 -1.44
C ASP A 145 -2.13 -3.85 -0.28
N ILE A 146 -2.85 -4.24 0.78
CA ILE A 146 -2.26 -4.77 2.00
C ILE A 146 -2.05 -6.27 1.86
N GLN A 147 -0.82 -6.70 1.61
CA GLN A 147 -0.44 -8.11 1.45
C GLN A 147 0.33 -8.66 2.65
N ASN A 148 0.95 -7.79 3.43
CA ASN A 148 1.79 -8.12 4.57
C ASN A 148 1.80 -6.98 5.59
N PHE A 149 2.59 -7.11 6.66
CA PHE A 149 2.84 -6.06 7.64
C PHE A 149 4.20 -5.37 7.44
N SER A 150 4.83 -5.45 6.26
CA SER A 150 6.10 -4.76 5.97
C SER A 150 5.96 -3.86 4.75
N SER A 151 6.29 -4.36 3.57
CA SER A 151 6.40 -3.58 2.33
C SER A 151 5.10 -2.91 1.90
N SER A 152 3.93 -3.48 2.22
CA SER A 152 2.62 -2.86 1.96
C SER A 152 2.37 -1.57 2.74
N TRP A 153 3.19 -1.27 3.75
CA TRP A 153 3.00 -0.12 4.64
C TRP A 153 4.10 0.95 4.47
N LYS A 154 5.07 0.71 3.59
CA LYS A 154 6.31 1.53 3.49
C LYS A 154 6.08 2.97 3.05
N ASP A 155 5.00 3.24 2.32
CA ASP A 155 4.69 4.56 1.77
C ASP A 155 3.79 5.39 2.68
N GLY A 156 3.34 4.81 3.80
CA GLY A 156 2.42 5.43 4.75
C GLY A 156 0.96 5.50 4.29
N ILE A 157 0.66 5.18 3.03
CA ILE A 157 -0.68 5.33 2.47
C ILE A 157 -1.65 4.33 3.11
N ALA A 158 -1.21 3.10 3.35
CA ALA A 158 -2.01 2.09 4.05
C ALA A 158 -2.39 2.53 5.48
N PHE A 159 -1.48 3.22 6.20
CA PHE A 159 -1.80 3.79 7.52
C PHE A 159 -2.83 4.91 7.40
N CYS A 160 -2.63 5.85 6.47
CA CYS A 160 -3.58 6.92 6.22
C CYS A 160 -4.97 6.40 5.86
N ALA A 161 -5.07 5.42 4.95
CA ALA A 161 -6.35 4.82 4.55
C ALA A 161 -7.08 4.20 5.74
N LEU A 162 -6.36 3.46 6.57
CA LEU A 162 -6.94 2.78 7.72
C LEU A 162 -7.46 3.78 8.76
N VAL A 163 -6.69 4.84 9.06
CA VAL A 163 -7.12 5.90 9.99
C VAL A 163 -8.31 6.67 9.43
N HIS A 164 -8.25 7.08 8.16
CA HIS A 164 -9.32 7.80 7.46
C HIS A 164 -10.63 7.00 7.43
N ARG A 165 -10.58 5.66 7.42
CA ARG A 165 -11.79 4.82 7.46
C ARG A 165 -12.62 5.02 8.73
N PHE A 166 -11.98 5.34 9.85
CA PHE A 166 -12.67 5.62 11.12
C PHE A 166 -12.90 7.11 11.34
N PHE A 167 -12.06 7.96 10.75
CA PHE A 167 -12.13 9.42 10.89
C PHE A 167 -12.02 10.11 9.53
N PRO A 168 -13.06 10.02 8.68
CA PRO A 168 -13.02 10.57 7.32
C PRO A 168 -12.90 12.10 7.30
N ASP A 169 -13.32 12.79 8.37
CA ASP A 169 -13.24 14.24 8.47
C ASP A 169 -11.87 14.74 8.99
N ALA A 170 -10.96 13.83 9.34
CA ALA A 170 -9.68 14.19 9.96
C ALA A 170 -8.69 14.79 8.96
N PHE A 171 -8.67 14.29 7.73
CA PHE A 171 -7.83 14.76 6.64
C PHE A 171 -8.36 14.23 5.31
N GLU A 172 -7.89 14.77 4.19
CA GLU A 172 -8.33 14.36 2.86
C GLU A 172 -7.40 13.28 2.28
N TYR A 173 -7.92 12.07 2.04
CA TYR A 173 -7.11 10.96 1.57
C TYR A 173 -6.65 11.09 0.10
N SER A 174 -7.52 11.61 -0.79
CA SER A 174 -7.27 11.61 -2.24
C SER A 174 -6.11 12.51 -2.70
N ILE A 175 -5.66 13.42 -1.84
CA ILE A 175 -4.53 14.31 -2.12
C ILE A 175 -3.20 13.75 -1.61
N LEU A 176 -3.23 12.63 -0.89
CA LEU A 176 -2.02 12.02 -0.35
C LEU A 176 -1.13 11.50 -1.47
N ASN A 177 0.18 11.62 -1.25
CA ASN A 177 1.19 11.26 -2.24
C ASN A 177 2.06 10.13 -1.70
N PRO A 178 2.12 8.94 -2.35
CA PRO A 178 2.97 7.83 -1.90
C PRO A 178 4.47 8.17 -1.89
N ASN A 179 4.89 9.25 -2.59
CA ASN A 179 6.28 9.70 -2.62
C ASN A 179 6.65 10.63 -1.44
N LYS A 180 5.72 10.91 -0.52
CA LYS A 180 5.95 11.66 0.71
C LYS A 180 5.71 10.77 1.95
N PRO A 181 6.44 9.65 2.10
CA PRO A 181 6.16 8.66 3.14
C PRO A 181 6.27 9.25 4.55
N ARG A 182 7.24 10.14 4.78
CA ARG A 182 7.42 10.84 6.07
C ARG A 182 6.15 11.58 6.49
N ASP A 183 5.61 12.39 5.59
CA ASP A 183 4.42 13.21 5.84
C ASP A 183 3.18 12.31 6.05
N ASN A 184 3.07 11.23 5.27
CA ASN A 184 1.99 10.26 5.41
C ASN A 184 2.03 9.56 6.78
N PHE A 185 3.21 9.08 7.22
CA PHE A 185 3.37 8.47 8.53
C PHE A 185 3.04 9.45 9.65
N GLN A 186 3.59 10.66 9.59
CA GLN A 186 3.35 11.69 10.59
C GLN A 186 1.85 12.03 10.69
N LEU A 187 1.17 12.20 9.55
CA LEU A 187 -0.26 12.50 9.50
C LEU A 187 -1.09 11.36 10.11
N ALA A 188 -0.80 10.11 9.74
CA ALA A 188 -1.52 8.95 10.23
C ALA A 188 -1.35 8.78 11.74
N PHE A 189 -0.11 8.82 12.25
CA PHE A 189 0.18 8.58 13.67
C PHE A 189 -0.34 9.71 14.56
N SER A 190 -0.11 10.97 14.19
CA SER A 190 -0.65 12.12 14.95
C SER A 190 -2.17 12.14 14.98
N THR A 191 -2.84 11.73 13.89
CA THR A 191 -4.29 11.64 13.84
C THR A 191 -4.81 10.47 14.68
N ALA A 192 -4.16 9.31 14.61
CA ALA A 192 -4.50 8.14 15.41
C ALA A 192 -4.34 8.40 16.92
N GLU A 193 -3.27 9.09 17.31
CA GLU A 193 -3.05 9.49 18.70
C GLU A 193 -4.14 10.47 19.17
N ARG A 194 -4.36 11.54 18.42
CA ARG A 194 -5.34 12.58 18.78
C ARG A 194 -6.78 12.09 18.84
N LEU A 195 -7.20 11.26 17.88
CA LEU A 195 -8.61 10.85 17.74
C LEU A 195 -8.90 9.49 18.34
N ALA A 196 -7.99 8.53 18.20
CA ALA A 196 -8.16 7.19 18.74
C ALA A 196 -7.43 6.95 20.07
N GLY A 197 -6.54 7.85 20.51
CA GLY A 197 -5.73 7.64 21.72
C GLY A 197 -4.65 6.57 21.54
N CYS A 198 -4.31 6.22 20.29
CA CYS A 198 -3.30 5.20 20.01
C CYS A 198 -1.90 5.80 20.15
N PRO A 199 -1.03 5.30 21.04
CA PRO A 199 0.30 5.84 21.21
C PRO A 199 1.15 5.66 19.94
N SER A 200 1.99 6.66 19.63
CA SER A 200 2.94 6.59 18.51
C SER A 200 4.12 5.67 18.85
N LEU A 201 3.97 4.37 18.62
CA LEU A 201 5.02 3.37 18.85
C LEU A 201 6.10 3.35 17.75
N LEU A 202 5.85 4.03 16.64
CA LEU A 202 6.73 4.07 15.48
C LEU A 202 7.16 5.51 15.20
N ASP A 203 8.42 5.71 14.88
CA ASP A 203 8.95 7.00 14.43
C ASP A 203 8.89 7.09 12.90
N PRO A 204 8.19 8.09 12.33
CA PRO A 204 8.18 8.35 10.89
C PRO A 204 9.57 8.44 10.25
N ASP A 205 10.53 9.05 10.96
CA ASP A 205 11.88 9.23 10.44
C ASP A 205 12.64 7.90 10.36
N ASP A 206 12.41 6.97 11.30
CA ASP A 206 12.98 5.61 11.23
C ASP A 206 12.37 4.80 10.08
N LEU A 207 11.04 4.85 9.92
CA LEU A 207 10.34 4.09 8.87
C LEU A 207 10.79 4.48 7.46
N VAL A 208 11.13 5.76 7.24
CA VAL A 208 11.60 6.28 5.95
C VAL A 208 13.08 5.95 5.70
N ARG A 209 13.90 5.85 6.75
CA ARG A 209 15.31 5.45 6.63
C ARG A 209 15.48 4.00 6.18
N MET A 210 14.50 3.16 6.50
CA MET A 210 14.53 1.73 6.17
C MET A 210 13.97 1.46 4.77
N LYS A 211 14.52 0.45 4.08
CA LYS A 211 13.99 -0.01 2.79
C LYS A 211 12.54 -0.51 2.91
N GLU A 212 12.27 -1.23 3.99
CA GLU A 212 10.95 -1.73 4.37
C GLU A 212 10.86 -1.76 5.91
N PRO A 213 9.69 -1.47 6.49
CA PRO A 213 9.52 -1.48 7.93
C PRO A 213 9.52 -2.91 8.50
N ASP A 214 10.01 -3.09 9.72
CA ASP A 214 9.97 -4.39 10.41
C ASP A 214 8.51 -4.81 10.63
N TRP A 215 8.19 -6.04 10.19
CA TRP A 215 6.82 -6.52 10.21
C TRP A 215 6.23 -6.68 11.61
N LYS A 216 7.06 -6.91 12.64
CA LYS A 216 6.62 -7.00 14.03
C LYS A 216 6.28 -5.62 14.58
N CYS A 217 7.06 -4.60 14.24
CA CYS A 217 6.81 -3.22 14.63
C CYS A 217 5.47 -2.73 14.06
N VAL A 218 5.25 -2.91 12.75
CA VAL A 218 3.98 -2.57 12.10
C VAL A 218 2.83 -3.39 12.68
N TYR A 219 2.98 -4.71 12.81
CA TYR A 219 1.95 -5.58 13.39
C TYR A 219 1.55 -5.12 14.80
N THR A 220 2.53 -4.84 15.66
CA THR A 220 2.30 -4.38 17.04
C THR A 220 1.55 -3.05 17.06
N TYR A 221 1.94 -2.10 16.20
CA TYR A 221 1.25 -0.82 16.10
C TYR A 221 -0.20 -1.01 15.63
N ILE A 222 -0.46 -1.85 14.63
CA ILE A 222 -1.83 -2.11 14.14
C ILE A 222 -2.68 -2.83 15.19
N GLN A 223 -2.10 -3.75 15.97
CA GLN A 223 -2.78 -4.37 17.10
C GLN A 223 -3.20 -3.32 18.14
N GLU A 224 -2.30 -2.39 18.46
CA GLU A 224 -2.55 -1.33 19.43
C GLU A 224 -3.60 -0.33 18.93
N PHE A 225 -3.54 0.03 17.65
CA PHE A 225 -4.57 0.85 17.02
C PHE A 225 -5.94 0.17 17.04
N TYR A 226 -5.99 -1.13 16.71
CA TYR A 226 -7.21 -1.92 16.81
C TYR A 226 -7.76 -1.94 18.24
N ARG A 227 -6.91 -2.16 19.24
CA ARG A 227 -7.29 -2.12 20.67
C ARG A 227 -7.89 -0.78 21.05
N SER A 228 -7.23 0.32 20.68
CA SER A 228 -7.68 1.69 20.93
C SER A 228 -9.06 1.96 20.33
N LEU A 229 -9.31 1.48 19.11
CA LEU A 229 -10.63 1.59 18.45
C LEU A 229 -11.72 0.76 19.15
N VAL A 230 -11.39 -0.43 19.63
CA VAL A 230 -12.32 -1.27 20.40
C VAL A 230 -12.68 -0.62 21.73
N GLU A 231 -11.71 -0.07 22.45
CA GLU A 231 -11.93 0.65 23.72
C GLU A 231 -12.84 1.86 23.54
N LYS A 232 -12.73 2.54 22.40
CA LYS A 232 -13.63 3.65 22.03
C LYS A 232 -14.97 3.22 21.44
N GLY A 233 -15.22 1.91 21.30
CA GLY A 233 -16.46 1.39 20.72
C GLY A 233 -16.62 1.60 19.21
N LEU A 234 -15.55 2.01 18.51
CA LEU A 234 -15.53 2.20 17.06
C LEU A 234 -15.44 0.88 16.29
N VAL A 235 -14.97 -0.18 16.95
CA VAL A 235 -14.95 -1.54 16.41
C VAL A 235 -15.77 -2.44 17.32
N LYS A 236 -16.83 -3.03 16.76
CA LYS A 236 -17.68 -3.99 17.46
C LYS A 236 -16.97 -5.34 17.54
N THR A 237 -16.55 -5.73 18.73
CA THR A 237 -16.15 -7.11 19.03
C THR A 237 -17.36 -7.88 19.55
N LYS A 238 -17.51 -9.14 19.13
CA LYS A 238 -18.58 -10.00 19.67
C LYS A 238 -18.28 -10.23 21.14
N LYS A 239 -19.03 -9.57 22.04
CA LYS A 239 -18.91 -9.76 23.48
C LYS A 239 -19.15 -11.25 23.76
N ARG A 240 -18.14 -11.97 24.25
CA ARG A 240 -18.37 -13.29 24.86
C ARG A 240 -19.18 -13.00 26.13
N MET A 241 -20.49 -13.17 26.03
CA MET A 241 -21.36 -13.33 27.19
C MET A 241 -21.08 -14.69 27.84
#